data_AF-A0A7R8WSZ0-F1
#
_entry.id   AF-A0A7R8WSZ0-F1
#
_cell.length_a   1.000
_cell.length_b   1.000
_cell.length_c   1.000
_cell.angle_alpha   90.00
_cell.angle_beta   90.00
_cell.angle_gamma   90.00
#
_symmetry.space_group_name_H-M   'P 1'
#
loop_
_entity.id
_entity.type
_entity.pdbx_description
1 polymer ?
#
loop_
_entity_poly.entity_id
_entity_poly.type
_entity_poly.pdbx_seq_one_letter_code
_entity_poly.pdbx_strand_id
1 'polypeptide(L)'
;MKLKIALLAGDGIGPEVIEQAVKVSDAVAKKFNHEITWTPALTGAAAIDAVGDPYPPETHDICASSDAVLFGAIGDPKYDNDPSAKVRPEQGLLRMRKALGLFANVRPTFTFPSLIDKSPLKKERIEGTDLVFLRELTGGIYFGKKDAVAMRLVQWPSEYDVLITENLFGDILTDEASVISGSMGLMPSASVGSEVSLFEPIHGSYPQAAGKNIANPLATVLSAAMMFETGFGLKEEGQAIRDAVNRSLAEGVVTEDLSEGSKAFSTSEVGDWLARSI
;
A
#
# COMPACT_ATOMS: atom_id res chain seq x y z
N MET A 1 -19.22 4.72 13.44
CA MET A 1 -19.88 4.65 12.10
C MET A 1 -19.98 3.19 11.67
N LYS A 2 -20.77 2.87 10.63
CA LYS A 2 -20.74 1.56 9.97
C LYS A 2 -19.91 1.67 8.70
N LEU A 3 -18.88 0.85 8.55
CA LEU A 3 -17.93 0.91 7.44
C LEU A 3 -17.92 -0.46 6.74
N LYS A 4 -18.28 -0.51 5.46
CA LYS A 4 -18.23 -1.71 4.64
C LYS A 4 -16.95 -1.69 3.81
N ILE A 5 -16.11 -2.71 4.00
CA ILE A 5 -14.79 -2.74 3.37
C ILE A 5 -14.63 -4.06 2.63
N ALA A 6 -14.38 -3.97 1.32
CA ALA A 6 -13.99 -5.12 0.52
C ALA A 6 -12.53 -5.47 0.85
N LEU A 7 -12.28 -6.73 1.17
CA LEU A 7 -10.95 -7.21 1.57
C LEU A 7 -10.38 -8.12 0.48
N LEU A 8 -9.37 -7.62 -0.22
CA LEU A 8 -8.71 -8.31 -1.33
C LEU A 8 -7.29 -8.69 -0.92
N ALA A 9 -7.13 -9.83 -0.26
CA ALA A 9 -5.82 -10.30 0.19
C ALA A 9 -4.81 -10.50 -0.95
N GLY A 10 -5.29 -11.05 -2.06
CA GLY A 10 -4.47 -11.35 -3.24
C GLY A 10 -3.45 -12.46 -2.98
N ASP A 11 -2.22 -12.26 -3.44
CA ASP A 11 -1.22 -13.31 -3.62
C ASP A 11 0.01 -13.14 -2.71
N GLY A 12 0.79 -14.22 -2.55
CA GLY A 12 2.05 -14.22 -1.80
C GLY A 12 1.89 -13.79 -0.34
N ILE A 13 2.58 -12.72 0.07
CA ILE A 13 2.49 -12.16 1.44
C ILE A 13 1.19 -11.39 1.70
N GLY A 14 0.40 -11.11 0.66
CA GLY A 14 -0.83 -10.31 0.73
C GLY A 14 -1.76 -10.72 1.87
N PRO A 15 -2.12 -12.01 2.02
CA PRO A 15 -2.91 -12.50 3.15
C PRO A 15 -2.32 -12.19 4.53
N GLU A 16 -1.00 -12.36 4.72
CA GLU A 16 -0.33 -12.15 6.02
C GLU A 16 -0.36 -10.68 6.46
N VAL A 17 -0.08 -9.77 5.52
CA VAL A 17 -0.04 -8.32 5.82
C VAL A 17 -1.45 -7.74 5.97
N ILE A 18 -2.42 -8.26 5.21
CA ILE A 18 -3.83 -7.86 5.31
C ILE A 18 -4.42 -8.28 6.65
N GLU A 19 -4.11 -9.47 7.14
CA GLU A 19 -4.53 -9.91 8.47
C GLU A 19 -4.07 -8.92 9.56
N GLN A 20 -2.84 -8.39 9.47
CA GLN A 20 -2.35 -7.41 10.43
C GLN A 20 -3.02 -6.04 10.28
N ALA A 21 -3.28 -5.60 9.05
CA ALA A 21 -4.01 -4.36 8.80
C ALA A 21 -5.46 -4.41 9.33
N VAL A 22 -6.14 -5.55 9.16
CA VAL A 22 -7.47 -5.80 9.75
C VAL A 22 -7.39 -5.74 11.28
N LYS A 23 -6.42 -6.43 11.89
CA LYS A 23 -6.22 -6.43 13.35
C LYS A 23 -6.05 -5.02 13.93
N VAL A 24 -5.24 -4.18 13.28
CA VAL A 24 -5.03 -2.78 13.69
C VAL A 24 -6.29 -1.94 13.45
N SER A 25 -6.96 -2.12 12.31
CA SER A 25 -8.20 -1.41 11.99
C SER A 25 -9.34 -1.74 12.95
N ASP A 26 -9.46 -2.99 13.41
CA ASP A 26 -10.43 -3.41 14.40
C ASP A 26 -10.14 -2.82 15.79
N ALA A 27 -8.87 -2.65 16.16
CA ALA A 27 -8.48 -1.95 17.39
C ALA A 27 -8.90 -0.47 17.34
N VAL A 28 -8.71 0.19 16.19
CA VAL A 28 -9.19 1.55 15.94
C VAL A 28 -10.72 1.60 16.01
N ALA A 29 -11.42 0.69 15.33
CA ALA A 29 -12.88 0.61 15.37
C ALA A 29 -13.40 0.48 16.81
N LYS A 30 -12.77 -0.35 17.63
CA LYS A 30 -13.11 -0.50 19.05
C LYS A 30 -12.88 0.77 19.84
N LYS A 31 -11.74 1.45 19.65
CA LYS A 31 -11.39 2.68 20.37
C LYS A 31 -12.34 3.85 20.05
N PHE A 32 -12.68 4.01 18.78
CA PHE A 32 -13.48 5.13 18.28
C PHE A 32 -14.98 4.77 18.06
N ASN A 33 -15.39 3.56 18.46
CA ASN A 33 -16.77 3.08 18.39
C ASN A 33 -17.35 3.03 16.96
N HIS A 34 -16.60 2.42 16.04
CA HIS A 34 -17.05 2.03 14.70
C HIS A 34 -17.38 0.53 14.63
N GLU A 35 -18.21 0.19 13.64
CA GLU A 35 -18.55 -1.17 13.25
C GLU A 35 -17.98 -1.37 11.84
N ILE A 36 -16.96 -2.22 11.69
CA ILE A 36 -16.39 -2.56 10.39
C ILE A 36 -16.98 -3.90 9.93
N THR A 37 -17.47 -3.93 8.70
CA THR A 37 -17.86 -5.16 8.00
C THR A 37 -16.84 -5.47 6.92
N TRP A 38 -16.02 -6.48 7.15
CA TRP A 38 -15.06 -6.99 6.16
C TRP A 38 -15.75 -7.97 5.24
N THR A 39 -15.69 -7.74 3.92
CA THR A 39 -16.22 -8.66 2.90
C THR A 39 -15.06 -9.17 2.05
N PRO A 40 -14.55 -10.39 2.32
CA PRO A 40 -13.47 -10.96 1.53
C PRO A 40 -13.89 -11.26 0.10
N ALA A 41 -13.00 -11.03 -0.87
CA ALA A 41 -13.21 -11.43 -2.26
C ALA A 41 -11.90 -11.85 -2.94
N LEU A 42 -12.03 -12.65 -4.00
CA LEU A 42 -10.89 -13.24 -4.71
C LEU A 42 -10.30 -12.25 -5.73
N THR A 43 -8.98 -12.18 -5.81
CA THR A 43 -8.26 -11.46 -6.86
C THR A 43 -6.94 -12.14 -7.18
N GLY A 44 -6.33 -11.84 -8.33
CA GLY A 44 -4.98 -12.27 -8.66
C GLY A 44 -4.86 -13.76 -8.99
N ALA A 45 -3.69 -14.33 -8.70
CA ALA A 45 -3.42 -15.76 -8.88
C ALA A 45 -4.41 -16.62 -8.10
N ALA A 46 -4.74 -16.22 -6.86
CA ALA A 46 -5.73 -16.91 -6.03
C ALA A 46 -7.10 -17.01 -6.72
N ALA A 47 -7.53 -15.97 -7.44
CA ALA A 47 -8.77 -16.00 -8.21
C ALA A 47 -8.67 -16.83 -9.49
N ILE A 48 -7.53 -16.77 -10.19
CA ILE A 48 -7.30 -17.60 -11.38
C ILE A 48 -7.35 -19.09 -11.00
N ASP A 49 -6.69 -19.47 -9.90
CA ASP A 49 -6.67 -20.86 -9.46
C ASP A 49 -8.03 -21.37 -8.98
N ALA A 50 -8.84 -20.50 -8.37
CA ALA A 50 -10.17 -20.86 -7.88
C ALA A 50 -11.23 -20.92 -8.99
N VAL A 51 -11.25 -19.93 -9.90
CA VAL A 51 -12.36 -19.73 -10.84
C VAL A 51 -11.93 -19.38 -12.28
N GLY A 52 -10.63 -19.34 -12.56
CA GLY A 52 -10.08 -19.10 -13.90
C GLY A 52 -10.08 -17.63 -14.35
N ASP A 53 -10.46 -16.68 -13.48
CA ASP A 53 -10.48 -15.24 -13.76
C ASP A 53 -9.74 -14.49 -12.62
N PRO A 54 -8.73 -13.64 -12.90
CA PRO A 54 -8.01 -12.87 -11.89
C PRO A 54 -8.84 -11.78 -11.22
N TYR A 55 -9.98 -11.40 -11.80
CA TYR A 55 -10.93 -10.45 -11.24
C TYR A 55 -12.37 -10.84 -11.61
N PRO A 56 -12.95 -11.82 -10.89
CA PRO A 56 -14.29 -12.33 -11.16
C PRO A 56 -15.37 -11.26 -10.99
N PRO A 57 -16.53 -11.38 -11.69
CA PRO A 57 -17.65 -10.45 -11.54
C PRO A 57 -18.14 -10.29 -10.09
N GLU A 58 -18.16 -11.38 -9.31
CA GLU A 58 -18.56 -11.34 -7.91
C GLU A 58 -17.64 -10.44 -7.06
N THR A 59 -16.32 -10.47 -7.33
CA THR A 59 -15.37 -9.56 -6.69
C THR A 59 -15.67 -8.11 -7.04
N HIS A 60 -16.06 -7.84 -8.29
CA HIS A 60 -16.46 -6.50 -8.71
C HIS A 60 -17.69 -6.00 -7.95
N ASP A 61 -18.73 -6.82 -7.85
CA ASP A 61 -19.96 -6.46 -7.14
C ASP A 61 -19.69 -6.17 -5.66
N ILE A 62 -18.81 -6.93 -5.02
CA ILE A 62 -18.36 -6.67 -3.64
C ILE A 62 -17.62 -5.35 -3.53
N CYS A 63 -16.68 -5.06 -4.43
CA CYS A 63 -15.92 -3.81 -4.43
C CYS A 63 -16.82 -2.59 -4.66
N ALA A 64 -17.73 -2.68 -5.64
CA ALA A 64 -18.63 -1.58 -6.00
C ALA A 64 -19.69 -1.29 -4.93
N SER A 65 -20.05 -2.27 -4.10
CA SER A 65 -21.01 -2.10 -3.01
C SER A 65 -20.39 -1.78 -1.65
N SER A 66 -19.06 -1.68 -1.58
CA SER A 66 -18.31 -1.33 -0.38
C SER A 66 -17.97 0.16 -0.33
N ASP A 67 -17.79 0.70 0.87
CA ASP A 67 -17.39 2.10 1.08
C ASP A 67 -15.90 2.32 0.75
N ALA A 68 -15.08 1.26 0.86
CA ALA A 68 -13.68 1.24 0.45
C ALA A 68 -13.22 -0.18 0.10
N VAL A 69 -12.08 -0.28 -0.59
CA VAL A 69 -11.38 -1.54 -0.85
C VAL A 69 -10.02 -1.50 -0.17
N LEU A 70 -9.70 -2.50 0.66
CA LEU A 70 -8.37 -2.72 1.19
C LEU A 70 -7.74 -3.92 0.47
N PHE A 71 -6.59 -3.68 -0.16
CA PHE A 71 -5.92 -4.62 -1.05
C PHE A 71 -4.52 -4.94 -0.56
N GLY A 72 -4.15 -6.23 -0.61
CA GLY A 72 -2.86 -6.73 -0.14
C GLY A 72 -1.80 -6.64 -1.23
N ALA A 73 -1.57 -7.72 -1.95
CA ALA A 73 -0.57 -7.75 -3.02
C ALA A 73 -1.00 -8.67 -4.16
N ILE A 74 -0.36 -8.54 -5.32
CA ILE A 74 -0.69 -9.34 -6.50
C ILE A 74 0.58 -9.83 -7.19
N GLY A 75 0.45 -10.99 -7.84
CA GLY A 75 1.50 -11.57 -8.67
C GLY A 75 1.99 -12.90 -8.13
N ASP A 76 2.25 -13.84 -9.03
CA ASP A 76 2.82 -15.15 -8.71
C ASP A 76 3.74 -15.62 -9.85
N PRO A 77 5.00 -16.03 -9.55
CA PRO A 77 5.98 -16.49 -10.52
C PRO A 77 5.50 -17.64 -11.41
N LYS A 78 4.50 -18.41 -10.97
CA LYS A 78 3.83 -19.45 -11.76
C LYS A 78 3.27 -18.89 -13.07
N TYR A 79 2.70 -17.68 -13.06
CA TYR A 79 2.09 -17.06 -14.23
C TYR A 79 3.09 -16.21 -15.02
N ASP A 80 4.12 -15.68 -14.36
CA ASP A 80 5.14 -14.89 -15.04
C ASP A 80 6.01 -15.74 -15.96
N ASN A 81 6.38 -16.93 -15.49
CA ASN A 81 7.29 -17.83 -16.19
C ASN A 81 6.59 -18.75 -17.20
N ASP A 82 5.28 -18.58 -17.43
CA ASP A 82 4.52 -19.31 -18.44
C ASP A 82 4.17 -18.38 -19.62
N PRO A 83 4.89 -18.47 -20.76
CA PRO A 83 4.59 -17.70 -21.96
C PRO A 83 3.23 -18.04 -22.58
N SER A 84 2.64 -19.20 -22.24
CA SER A 84 1.34 -19.65 -22.72
C SER A 84 0.18 -19.21 -21.84
N ALA A 85 0.46 -18.62 -20.67
CA ALA A 85 -0.55 -18.13 -19.76
C ALA A 85 -1.46 -17.12 -20.47
N LYS A 86 -2.72 -17.51 -20.65
CA LYS A 86 -3.74 -16.67 -21.30
C LYS A 86 -4.14 -15.47 -20.46
N VAL A 87 -3.98 -15.59 -19.14
CA VAL A 87 -4.40 -14.60 -18.16
C VAL A 87 -3.32 -14.51 -17.07
N ARG A 88 -3.07 -13.29 -16.60
CA ARG A 88 -2.07 -12.99 -15.57
C ARG A 88 -2.71 -12.28 -14.39
N PRO A 89 -2.20 -12.45 -13.16
CA PRO A 89 -2.74 -11.81 -11.96
C PRO A 89 -2.91 -10.29 -12.11
N GLU A 90 -1.88 -9.59 -12.62
CA GLU A 90 -1.83 -8.13 -12.75
C GLU A 90 -2.93 -7.59 -13.67
N GLN A 91 -3.39 -8.39 -14.63
CA GLN A 91 -4.53 -8.02 -15.49
C GLN A 91 -5.81 -7.84 -14.66
N GLY A 92 -5.97 -8.58 -13.56
CA GLY A 92 -7.07 -8.42 -12.62
C GLY A 92 -7.04 -7.04 -11.95
N LEU A 93 -5.88 -6.61 -11.45
CA LEU A 93 -5.71 -5.29 -10.84
C LEU A 93 -5.99 -4.15 -11.82
N LEU A 94 -5.49 -4.25 -13.06
CA LEU A 94 -5.77 -3.26 -14.11
C LEU A 94 -7.25 -3.22 -14.49
N ARG A 95 -7.89 -4.39 -14.62
CA ARG A 95 -9.35 -4.50 -14.87
C ARG A 95 -10.16 -3.88 -13.75
N MET A 96 -9.82 -4.18 -12.50
CA MET A 96 -10.48 -3.64 -11.32
C MET A 96 -10.39 -2.12 -11.28
N ARG A 97 -9.18 -1.55 -11.41
CA ARG A 97 -8.97 -0.08 -11.42
C ARG A 97 -9.80 0.59 -12.50
N LYS A 98 -9.84 0.02 -13.71
CA LYS A 98 -10.63 0.54 -14.82
C LYS A 98 -12.14 0.42 -14.56
N ALA A 99 -12.60 -0.74 -14.08
CA ALA A 99 -14.02 -1.01 -13.86
C ALA A 99 -14.62 -0.17 -12.73
N LEU A 100 -13.86 0.08 -11.67
CA LEU A 100 -14.24 0.94 -10.55
C LEU A 100 -14.02 2.44 -10.83
N GLY A 101 -13.46 2.81 -11.99
CA GLY A 101 -13.20 4.20 -12.35
C GLY A 101 -12.16 4.88 -11.46
N LEU A 102 -11.13 4.15 -11.00
CA LEU A 102 -10.07 4.68 -10.15
C LEU A 102 -9.07 5.46 -11.01
N PHE A 103 -9.26 6.78 -11.14
CA PHE A 103 -8.50 7.61 -12.08
C PHE A 103 -7.28 8.29 -11.46
N ALA A 104 -7.24 8.48 -10.14
CA ALA A 104 -6.15 9.17 -9.44
C ALA A 104 -5.43 8.23 -8.48
N ASN A 105 -4.15 7.94 -8.74
CA ASN A 105 -3.30 7.23 -7.80
C ASN A 105 -2.52 8.21 -6.93
N VAL A 106 -2.73 8.11 -5.62
CA VAL A 106 -2.11 8.91 -4.57
C VAL A 106 -1.01 8.08 -3.93
N ARG A 107 0.24 8.53 -4.04
CA ARG A 107 1.41 7.89 -3.42
C ARG A 107 2.15 8.91 -2.57
N PRO A 108 1.90 8.95 -1.25
CA PRO A 108 2.70 9.78 -0.35
C PRO A 108 4.10 9.20 -0.20
N THR A 109 5.11 10.07 -0.22
CA THR A 109 6.50 9.76 0.07
C THR A 109 6.95 10.67 1.20
N PHE A 110 7.21 10.06 2.35
CA PHE A 110 7.61 10.77 3.56
C PHE A 110 8.70 10.00 4.29
N THR A 111 9.42 10.71 5.16
CA THR A 111 10.50 10.14 5.96
C THR A 111 10.06 9.78 7.36
N PHE A 112 10.66 8.72 7.90
CA PHE A 112 10.56 8.38 9.32
C PHE A 112 11.86 8.81 10.02
N PRO A 113 11.80 9.60 11.10
CA PRO A 113 13.00 10.02 11.82
C PRO A 113 13.91 8.86 12.22
N SER A 114 13.33 7.73 12.64
CA SER A 114 14.04 6.51 13.04
C SER A 114 14.69 5.73 11.89
N LEU A 115 14.35 6.05 10.63
CA LEU A 115 14.83 5.33 9.45
C LEU A 115 15.57 6.24 8.47
N ILE A 116 15.87 7.47 8.86
CA ILE A 116 16.46 8.45 7.95
C ILE A 116 17.83 8.00 7.42
N ASP A 117 18.58 7.26 8.24
CA ASP A 117 19.89 6.73 7.88
C ASP A 117 19.81 5.56 6.89
N LYS A 118 18.60 5.05 6.59
CA LYS A 118 18.35 4.04 5.54
C LYS A 118 18.21 4.65 4.16
N SER A 119 18.00 5.96 4.07
CA SER A 119 17.96 6.63 2.78
C SER A 119 19.31 6.48 2.07
N PRO A 120 19.34 6.23 0.75
CA PRO A 120 20.57 6.31 -0.03
C PRO A 120 21.09 7.76 -0.17
N LEU A 121 20.29 8.76 0.22
CA LEU A 121 20.66 10.16 0.17
C LEU A 121 21.29 10.62 1.49
N LYS A 122 22.06 11.71 1.41
CA LYS A 122 22.57 12.35 2.62
C LYS A 122 21.41 12.87 3.47
N LYS A 123 21.53 12.75 4.80
CA LYS A 123 20.51 13.17 5.77
C LYS A 123 19.99 14.58 5.50
N GLU A 124 20.88 15.55 5.25
CA GLU A 124 20.51 16.95 5.00
C GLU A 124 19.68 17.20 3.73
N ARG A 125 19.54 16.20 2.84
CA ARG A 125 18.71 16.29 1.63
C ARG A 125 17.35 15.65 1.80
N ILE A 126 17.29 14.54 2.54
CA ILE A 126 16.08 13.72 2.66
C ILE A 126 15.23 14.11 3.88
N GLU A 127 15.85 14.66 4.94
CA GLU A 127 15.16 15.09 6.16
C GLU A 127 14.03 16.08 5.87
N GLY A 128 12.85 15.81 6.44
CA GLY A 128 11.67 16.65 6.26
C GLY A 128 10.97 16.49 4.91
N THR A 129 11.37 15.50 4.09
CA THR A 129 10.61 15.14 2.89
C THR A 129 9.23 14.62 3.29
N ASP A 130 8.20 15.28 2.76
CA ASP A 130 6.79 14.93 2.85
C ASP A 130 6.12 15.44 1.56
N LEU A 131 6.02 14.57 0.56
CA LEU A 131 5.50 14.91 -0.75
C LEU A 131 4.47 13.88 -1.20
N VAL A 132 3.51 14.29 -2.01
CA VAL A 132 2.45 13.42 -2.54
C VAL A 132 2.48 13.41 -4.06
N PHE A 133 2.60 12.22 -4.64
CA PHE A 133 2.36 12.03 -6.06
C PHE A 133 0.88 11.81 -6.33
N LEU A 134 0.37 12.53 -7.33
CA LEU A 134 -0.92 12.30 -7.97
C LEU A 134 -0.66 11.84 -9.41
N ARG A 135 -0.75 10.52 -9.60
CA ARG A 135 -0.57 9.86 -10.89
C ARG A 135 -1.92 9.64 -11.55
N GLU A 136 -2.03 10.03 -12.81
CA GLU A 136 -3.15 9.62 -13.66
C GLU A 136 -3.08 8.10 -13.91
N LEU A 137 -4.16 7.37 -13.63
CA LEU A 137 -4.15 5.90 -13.58
C LEU A 137 -4.79 5.21 -14.80
N THR A 138 -5.50 5.95 -15.66
CA THR A 138 -6.37 5.40 -16.71
C THR A 138 -5.97 5.71 -18.16
N GLY A 139 -4.93 6.53 -18.41
CA GLY A 139 -4.47 6.94 -19.74
C GLY A 139 -3.02 7.47 -19.80
N GLY A 140 -2.71 8.32 -20.78
CA GLY A 140 -1.45 9.09 -20.90
C GLY A 140 -0.37 8.53 -21.85
N ILE A 141 0.19 9.43 -22.67
CA ILE A 141 1.52 9.48 -23.33
C ILE A 141 1.55 10.90 -23.95
N TYR A 142 2.33 11.87 -23.43
CA TYR A 142 3.09 12.91 -24.18
C TYR A 142 3.60 14.15 -23.36
N PHE A 143 4.80 14.62 -23.79
CA PHE A 143 5.53 15.91 -23.61
C PHE A 143 5.63 16.62 -22.25
N GLY A 144 6.86 16.64 -21.72
CA GLY A 144 7.33 17.52 -20.63
C GLY A 144 8.84 17.35 -20.43
N LYS A 145 9.52 18.34 -19.82
CA LYS A 145 10.96 18.25 -19.48
C LYS A 145 11.14 17.32 -18.26
N LYS A 146 11.09 16.01 -18.50
CA LYS A 146 11.01 14.93 -17.47
C LYS A 146 12.28 14.79 -16.65
N ASP A 147 13.42 14.97 -17.31
CA ASP A 147 14.76 14.73 -16.75
C ASP A 147 15.02 15.62 -15.52
N ALA A 148 14.45 16.82 -15.50
CA ALA A 148 14.66 17.78 -14.43
C ALA A 148 13.98 17.35 -13.10
N VAL A 149 12.84 16.65 -13.15
CA VAL A 149 12.13 16.24 -11.93
C VAL A 149 12.84 15.08 -11.26
N ALA A 150 13.24 14.05 -12.02
CA ALA A 150 14.02 12.93 -11.50
C ALA A 150 15.32 13.43 -10.82
N MET A 151 16.08 14.30 -11.51
CA MET A 151 17.27 14.91 -10.92
C MET A 151 16.99 15.71 -9.63
N ARG A 152 15.84 16.40 -9.55
CA ARG A 152 15.47 17.22 -8.39
C ARG A 152 14.96 16.38 -7.22
N LEU A 153 14.29 15.25 -7.46
CA LEU A 153 13.91 14.32 -6.39
C LEU A 153 15.15 13.81 -5.63
N VAL A 154 16.28 13.65 -6.31
CA VAL A 154 17.56 13.28 -5.66
C VAL A 154 18.25 14.46 -4.96
N GLN A 155 18.10 15.68 -5.50
CA GLN A 155 18.82 16.85 -4.99
C GLN A 155 18.09 17.53 -3.84
N TRP A 156 16.78 17.74 -3.97
CA TRP A 156 15.92 18.54 -3.09
C TRP A 156 14.49 17.96 -3.03
N PRO A 157 14.30 16.73 -2.54
CA PRO A 157 12.96 16.13 -2.46
C PRO A 157 12.00 16.92 -1.56
N SER A 158 12.50 17.55 -0.49
CA SER A 158 11.71 18.36 0.45
C SER A 158 11.19 19.70 -0.11
N GLU A 159 11.60 20.10 -1.32
CA GLU A 159 11.04 21.29 -1.98
C GLU A 159 9.69 21.01 -2.66
N TYR A 160 9.29 19.73 -2.76
CA TYR A 160 8.03 19.32 -3.36
C TYR A 160 6.98 19.07 -2.28
N ASP A 161 5.76 19.53 -2.56
CA ASP A 161 4.56 19.25 -1.77
C ASP A 161 3.66 18.27 -2.56
N VAL A 162 3.17 18.69 -3.73
CA VAL A 162 2.36 17.83 -4.61
C VAL A 162 2.94 17.76 -6.02
N LEU A 163 3.11 16.54 -6.54
CA LEU A 163 3.56 16.26 -7.91
C LEU A 163 2.47 15.56 -8.71
N ILE A 164 1.93 16.23 -9.72
CA ILE A 164 0.92 15.67 -10.63
C ILE A 164 1.61 15.21 -11.92
N THR A 165 1.33 13.98 -12.37
CA THR A 165 1.99 13.43 -13.56
C THR A 165 1.17 12.35 -14.27
N GLU A 166 1.50 12.07 -15.53
CA GLU A 166 0.85 11.00 -16.30
C GLU A 166 1.28 9.60 -15.84
N ASN A 167 0.54 8.58 -16.27
CA ASN A 167 0.72 7.21 -15.81
C ASN A 167 2.18 6.71 -15.89
N LEU A 168 2.82 6.86 -17.06
CA LEU A 168 4.18 6.34 -17.28
C LEU A 168 5.24 7.05 -16.43
N PHE A 169 5.22 8.39 -16.34
CA PHE A 169 6.19 9.10 -15.50
C PHE A 169 5.88 8.95 -14.02
N GLY A 170 4.61 8.86 -13.65
CA GLY A 170 4.21 8.57 -12.27
C GLY A 170 4.75 7.23 -11.80
N ASP A 171 4.69 6.21 -12.64
CA ASP A 171 5.29 4.91 -12.35
C ASP A 171 6.77 5.05 -11.96
N ILE A 172 7.56 5.66 -12.84
CA ILE A 172 9.01 5.81 -12.67
C ILE A 172 9.36 6.68 -11.46
N LEU A 173 8.74 7.87 -11.35
CA LEU A 173 9.08 8.85 -10.32
C LEU A 173 8.64 8.40 -8.92
N THR A 174 7.51 7.69 -8.81
CA THR A 174 7.04 7.20 -7.51
C THR A 174 7.88 6.04 -7.00
N ASP A 175 8.39 5.19 -7.88
CA ASP A 175 9.34 4.13 -7.51
C ASP A 175 10.69 4.73 -7.10
N GLU A 176 11.19 5.74 -7.82
CA GLU A 176 12.37 6.52 -7.42
C GLU A 176 12.19 7.13 -6.02
N ALA A 177 11.04 7.77 -5.79
CA ALA A 177 10.72 8.41 -4.51
C ALA A 177 10.62 7.41 -3.34
N SER A 178 10.11 6.22 -3.61
CA SER A 178 9.97 5.16 -2.60
C SER A 178 11.31 4.58 -2.15
N VAL A 179 12.33 4.63 -3.02
CA VAL A 179 13.69 4.20 -2.67
C VAL A 179 14.41 5.28 -1.87
N ILE A 180 14.28 6.56 -2.26
CA ILE A 180 14.97 7.65 -1.55
C ILE A 180 14.45 7.85 -0.12
N SER A 181 13.23 7.44 0.21
CA SER A 181 12.70 7.51 1.58
C SER A 181 13.31 6.46 2.53
N GLY A 182 14.04 5.48 2.00
CA GLY A 182 14.83 4.50 2.77
C GLY A 182 14.14 3.16 3.05
N SER A 183 12.84 3.02 2.80
CA SER A 183 12.18 1.70 2.80
C SER A 183 10.90 1.67 1.97
N MET A 184 10.95 0.93 0.86
CA MET A 184 9.75 0.62 0.05
C MET A 184 8.69 -0.15 0.84
N GLY A 185 9.10 -0.94 1.84
CA GLY A 185 8.18 -1.73 2.69
C GLY A 185 7.27 -0.91 3.60
N LEU A 186 7.40 0.43 3.57
CA LEU A 186 6.61 1.35 4.40
C LEU A 186 5.68 2.26 3.61
N MET A 187 5.74 2.25 2.28
CA MET A 187 5.02 3.23 1.48
C MET A 187 3.59 2.73 1.18
N PRO A 188 2.55 3.41 1.68
CA PRO A 188 1.17 3.12 1.33
C PRO A 188 0.78 3.80 0.02
N SER A 189 -0.37 3.42 -0.54
CA SER A 189 -0.95 4.13 -1.68
C SER A 189 -2.48 4.04 -1.68
N ALA A 190 -3.10 4.95 -2.44
CA ALA A 190 -4.53 4.93 -2.71
C ALA A 190 -4.79 5.11 -4.20
N SER A 191 -5.77 4.39 -4.74
CA SER A 191 -6.33 4.59 -6.07
C SER A 191 -7.75 5.10 -5.89
N VAL A 192 -7.96 6.39 -6.18
CA VAL A 192 -9.19 7.14 -5.90
C VAL A 192 -10.06 7.16 -7.14
N GLY A 193 -11.33 6.77 -6.97
CA GLY A 193 -12.40 6.91 -7.95
C GLY A 193 -13.49 7.86 -7.47
N SER A 194 -14.56 7.98 -8.25
CA SER A 194 -15.70 8.84 -7.91
C SER A 194 -16.62 8.25 -6.84
N GLU A 195 -16.73 6.92 -6.78
CA GLU A 195 -17.65 6.23 -5.87
C GLU A 195 -16.92 5.42 -4.80
N VAL A 196 -15.87 4.70 -5.19
CA VAL A 196 -15.05 3.89 -4.28
C VAL A 196 -13.57 4.23 -4.45
N SER A 197 -12.81 4.05 -3.38
CA SER A 197 -11.35 4.14 -3.40
C SER A 197 -10.73 2.82 -2.94
N LEU A 198 -9.58 2.49 -3.53
CA LEU A 198 -8.79 1.31 -3.20
C LEU A 198 -7.51 1.74 -2.48
N PHE A 199 -7.16 1.04 -1.41
CA PHE A 199 -5.97 1.30 -0.60
C PHE A 199 -5.07 0.07 -0.60
N GLU A 200 -3.79 0.26 -0.94
CA GLU A 200 -2.84 -0.84 -1.13
C GLU A 200 -1.40 -0.41 -0.81
N PRO A 201 -0.57 -1.31 -0.27
CA PRO A 201 0.87 -1.07 -0.20
C PRO A 201 1.46 -1.01 -1.62
N ILE A 202 2.59 -0.33 -1.78
CA ILE A 202 3.27 -0.30 -3.10
C ILE A 202 4.06 -1.58 -3.40
N HIS A 203 4.40 -2.36 -2.37
CA HIS A 203 5.26 -3.54 -2.54
C HIS A 203 4.50 -4.69 -3.21
N GLY A 204 5.22 -5.52 -3.97
CA GLY A 204 4.64 -6.70 -4.61
C GLY A 204 4.31 -7.84 -3.63
N SER A 205 3.90 -8.98 -4.19
CA SER A 205 3.49 -10.18 -3.43
C SER A 205 4.63 -10.94 -2.74
N TYR A 206 5.89 -10.62 -3.07
CA TYR A 206 7.10 -11.26 -2.54
C TYR A 206 6.95 -12.76 -2.18
N PRO A 207 6.72 -13.65 -3.17
CA PRO A 207 6.35 -15.05 -2.94
C PRO A 207 7.36 -15.84 -2.11
N GLN A 208 8.63 -15.45 -2.10
CA GLN A 208 9.66 -16.14 -1.30
C GLN A 208 9.45 -15.97 0.21
N ALA A 209 8.71 -14.94 0.65
CA ALA A 209 8.38 -14.70 2.06
C ALA A 209 7.01 -15.25 2.47
N ALA A 210 6.17 -15.67 1.52
CA ALA A 210 4.83 -16.15 1.79
C ALA A 210 4.83 -17.37 2.73
N GLY A 211 3.96 -17.32 3.75
CA GLY A 211 3.79 -18.34 4.78
C GLY A 211 4.93 -18.44 5.79
N LYS A 212 5.91 -17.51 5.77
CA LYS A 212 7.05 -17.52 6.68
C LYS A 212 6.90 -16.57 7.87
N ASN A 213 5.85 -15.74 7.90
CA ASN A 213 5.61 -14.78 8.98
C ASN A 213 6.77 -13.77 9.16
N ILE A 214 7.40 -13.38 8.05
CA ILE A 214 8.52 -12.41 7.99
C ILE A 214 8.21 -11.15 7.17
N ALA A 215 7.04 -11.11 6.52
CA ALA A 215 6.59 -9.98 5.71
C ALA A 215 6.38 -8.73 6.58
N ASN A 216 6.81 -7.56 6.10
CA ASN A 216 6.58 -6.29 6.80
C ASN A 216 5.11 -5.83 6.62
N PRO A 217 4.30 -5.76 7.69
CA PRO A 217 2.90 -5.36 7.56
C PRO A 217 2.70 -3.83 7.48
N LEU A 218 3.74 -3.03 7.74
CA LEU A 218 3.62 -1.60 8.02
C LEU A 218 3.06 -0.80 6.83
N ALA A 219 3.46 -1.07 5.59
CA ALA A 219 2.87 -0.40 4.43
C ALA A 219 1.36 -0.68 4.28
N THR A 220 0.91 -1.91 4.56
CA THR A 220 -0.52 -2.26 4.47
C THR A 220 -1.30 -1.62 5.62
N VAL A 221 -0.72 -1.56 6.82
CA VAL A 221 -1.28 -0.85 7.98
C VAL A 221 -1.38 0.66 7.70
N LEU A 222 -0.35 1.27 7.09
CA LEU A 222 -0.39 2.68 6.68
C LEU A 222 -1.37 2.93 5.53
N SER A 223 -1.63 1.93 4.69
CA SER A 223 -2.69 2.00 3.66
C SER A 223 -4.07 2.00 4.32
N ALA A 224 -4.26 1.24 5.41
CA ALA A 224 -5.45 1.35 6.23
C ALA A 224 -5.56 2.73 6.91
N ALA A 225 -4.45 3.33 7.36
CA ALA A 225 -4.47 4.71 7.88
C ALA A 225 -4.95 5.71 6.81
N MET A 226 -4.44 5.61 5.58
CA MET A 226 -4.92 6.41 4.45
C MET A 226 -6.40 6.17 4.16
N MET A 227 -6.89 4.94 4.29
CA MET A 227 -8.30 4.59 4.13
C MET A 227 -9.19 5.33 5.13
N PHE A 228 -8.81 5.33 6.42
CA PHE A 228 -9.53 6.11 7.43
C PHE A 228 -9.50 7.60 7.11
N GLU A 229 -8.32 8.16 6.83
CA GLU A 229 -8.13 9.60 6.59
C GLU A 229 -8.87 10.13 5.36
N THR A 230 -8.70 9.44 4.22
CA THR A 230 -9.11 9.95 2.91
C THR A 230 -10.34 9.25 2.36
N GLY A 231 -10.53 7.97 2.69
CA GLY A 231 -11.73 7.20 2.30
C GLY A 231 -12.94 7.55 3.16
N PHE A 232 -12.74 7.69 4.48
CA PHE A 232 -13.85 7.94 5.42
C PHE A 232 -13.85 9.34 6.06
N GLY A 233 -12.81 10.15 5.85
CA GLY A 233 -12.67 11.47 6.49
C GLY A 233 -12.34 11.40 7.99
N LEU A 234 -11.93 10.23 8.47
CA LEU A 234 -11.65 9.87 9.85
C LEU A 234 -10.16 10.10 10.16
N LYS A 235 -9.81 11.38 10.33
CA LYS A 235 -8.41 11.81 10.48
C LYS A 235 -7.79 11.38 11.81
N GLU A 236 -8.56 11.37 12.90
CA GLU A 236 -8.04 10.99 14.23
C GLU A 236 -7.71 9.50 14.27
N GLU A 237 -8.51 8.69 13.58
CA GLU A 237 -8.39 7.25 13.45
C GLU A 237 -7.14 6.87 12.65
N GLY A 238 -6.92 7.50 11.48
CA GLY A 238 -5.69 7.29 10.72
C GLY A 238 -4.45 7.81 11.44
N GLN A 239 -4.54 8.95 12.13
CA GLN A 239 -3.44 9.47 12.94
C GLN A 239 -3.05 8.51 14.07
N ALA A 240 -4.03 7.87 14.73
CA ALA A 240 -3.75 6.86 15.76
C ALA A 240 -2.92 5.67 15.21
N ILE A 241 -3.20 5.25 13.97
CA ILE A 241 -2.42 4.22 13.28
C ILE A 241 -1.00 4.71 12.98
N ARG A 242 -0.86 5.92 12.42
CA ARG A 242 0.46 6.51 12.14
C ARG A 242 1.32 6.65 13.39
N ASP A 243 0.71 7.07 14.50
CA ASP A 243 1.38 7.20 15.80
C ASP A 243 1.81 5.84 16.37
N ALA A 244 1.01 4.80 16.18
CA ALA A 244 1.40 3.43 16.54
C ALA A 244 2.58 2.96 15.67
N VAL A 245 2.54 3.17 14.36
CA VAL A 245 3.65 2.81 13.45
C VAL A 245 4.94 3.56 13.83
N ASN A 246 4.86 4.87 14.07
CA ASN A 246 6.01 5.68 14.48
C ASN A 246 6.62 5.18 15.79
N ARG A 247 5.81 4.80 16.77
CA ARG A 247 6.31 4.20 18.03
C ARG A 247 6.92 2.81 17.79
N SER A 248 6.34 1.98 16.93
CA SER A 248 6.89 0.66 16.56
C SER A 248 8.30 0.80 16.00
N LEU A 249 8.50 1.75 15.09
CA LEU A 249 9.79 2.06 14.49
C LEU A 249 10.78 2.61 15.52
N ALA A 250 10.34 3.50 16.42
CA ALA A 250 11.19 4.08 17.46
C ALA A 250 11.62 3.07 18.55
N GLU A 251 10.75 2.13 18.90
CA GLU A 251 11.03 1.07 19.87
C GLU A 251 11.74 -0.15 19.25
N GLY A 252 11.96 -0.14 17.93
CA GLY A 252 12.61 -1.23 17.21
C GLY A 252 11.75 -2.49 17.09
N VAL A 253 10.43 -2.38 17.25
CA VAL A 253 9.48 -3.48 17.02
C VAL A 253 9.19 -3.54 15.53
N VAL A 254 10.10 -4.15 14.79
CA VAL A 254 10.09 -4.19 13.32
C VAL A 254 10.46 -5.57 12.78
N THR A 255 10.08 -5.84 11.54
CA THR A 255 10.43 -7.06 10.80
C THR A 255 11.89 -7.06 10.33
N GLU A 256 12.34 -8.22 9.83
CA GLU A 256 13.75 -8.46 9.46
C GLU A 256 14.29 -7.47 8.42
N ASP A 257 13.46 -7.03 7.47
CA ASP A 257 13.81 -6.03 6.46
C ASP A 257 14.19 -4.67 7.07
N LEU A 258 13.76 -4.41 8.30
CA LEU A 258 14.03 -3.16 9.01
C LEU A 258 14.96 -3.29 10.22
N SER A 259 15.29 -4.50 10.69
CA SER A 259 16.00 -4.67 11.97
C SER A 259 17.52 -4.47 11.91
N GLU A 260 18.14 -4.53 10.73
CA GLU A 260 19.59 -4.35 10.52
C GLU A 260 20.47 -5.24 11.43
N GLY A 261 20.06 -6.48 11.66
CA GLY A 261 20.78 -7.42 12.53
C GLY A 261 20.51 -7.23 14.02
N SER A 262 19.70 -6.24 14.40
CA SER A 262 19.04 -6.20 15.71
C SER A 262 17.91 -7.23 15.77
N LYS A 263 17.30 -7.38 16.95
CA LYS A 263 16.16 -8.30 17.14
C LYS A 263 15.04 -7.95 16.14
N ALA A 264 14.74 -8.89 15.25
CA ALA A 264 13.57 -8.83 14.38
C ALA A 264 12.36 -9.49 15.05
N PHE A 265 11.17 -9.02 14.71
CA PHE A 265 9.89 -9.60 15.10
C PHE A 265 9.20 -10.17 13.87
N SER A 266 8.35 -11.17 14.08
CA SER A 266 7.51 -11.73 13.02
C SER A 266 6.39 -10.78 12.59
N THR A 267 5.82 -11.01 11.41
CA THR A 267 4.68 -10.23 10.88
C THR A 267 3.55 -10.12 11.88
N SER A 268 3.16 -11.26 12.48
CA SER A 268 2.11 -11.32 13.50
C SER A 268 2.48 -10.57 14.79
N GLU A 269 3.72 -10.66 15.26
CA GLU A 269 4.16 -9.96 16.48
C GLU A 269 4.14 -8.44 16.32
N VAL A 270 4.57 -7.93 15.15
CA VAL A 270 4.48 -6.51 14.82
C VAL A 270 3.01 -6.09 14.76
N GLY A 271 2.15 -6.86 14.08
CA GLY A 271 0.70 -6.59 14.03
C GLY A 271 0.03 -6.58 15.41
N ASP A 272 0.36 -7.54 16.27
CA ASP A 272 -0.14 -7.62 17.65
C ASP A 272 0.33 -6.45 18.52
N TRP A 273 1.57 -6.00 18.30
CA TRP A 273 2.11 -4.85 19.00
C TRP A 273 1.38 -3.57 18.55
N LEU A 274 1.21 -3.36 17.25
CA LEU A 274 0.50 -2.20 16.69
C LEU A 274 -0.93 -2.12 17.22
N ALA A 275 -1.68 -3.22 17.15
CA ALA A 275 -3.07 -3.25 17.59
C ALA A 275 -3.24 -2.98 19.10
N ARG A 276 -2.29 -3.41 19.94
CA ARG A 276 -2.27 -3.07 21.37
C ARG A 276 -1.88 -1.62 21.66
N SER A 277 -1.17 -0.99 20.73
CA SER A 277 -0.70 0.38 20.84
C SER A 277 -1.75 1.41 20.40
N ILE A 278 -2.84 0.99 19.74
CA ILE A 278 -3.99 1.84 19.42
C ILE A 278 -4.78 2.19 20.69
#